data_AF-A0A9N9XRQ6-F1
#
_entry.id   AF-A0A9N9XRQ6-F1
#
_cell.length_a   1.000
_cell.length_b   1.000
_cell.length_c   1.000
_cell.angle_alpha   90.00
_cell.angle_beta   90.00
_cell.angle_gamma   90.00
#
_symmetry.space_group_name_H-M   'P 1'
#
loop_
_entity.id
_entity.type
_entity.pdbx_description
1 polymer ?
#
loop_
_entity_poly.entity_id
_entity_poly.type
_entity_poly.pdbx_seq_one_letter_code
_entity_poly.pdbx_strand_id
1 'polypeptide(L)'
;MEVVNSLKTESNETFFEEDGIQYSDFENVEYEGDDLSSFNLKNNHRKRTRNFTHNESNLICSILQEYLDIVDNKKTDQKTNYLKSKAWSEITRKFNDHTKDEERTPSQLKTFYDNYKRKRKRLMENGECIDSHNHFEKPSIDILTHQAKVFMSERSETLKKNYIDEYHKKRIQLVDKEIEKVKAATEQQHRLFLLQEEKLLLEIQEIKERLKNRSTN
;
A
#
# COMPACT_ATOMS: atom_id res chain seq x y z
N MET A 1 -2.98 -4.06 68.04
CA MET A 1 -2.68 -2.74 68.64
C MET A 1 -1.56 -2.13 67.83
N GLU A 2 -1.66 -0.81 67.64
CA GLU A 2 -0.67 0.11 67.05
C GLU A 2 -0.44 0.05 65.53
N VAL A 3 -0.23 1.16 64.82
CA VAL A 3 -0.82 2.51 64.76
C VAL A 3 -0.10 3.13 63.55
N VAL A 4 -0.90 3.45 62.52
CA VAL A 4 -0.88 4.66 61.67
C VAL A 4 0.45 5.29 61.17
N ASN A 5 0.34 5.82 59.94
CA ASN A 5 1.03 7.00 59.37
C ASN A 5 2.40 6.78 58.74
N SER A 6 2.82 7.50 57.69
CA SER A 6 2.26 8.40 56.67
C SER A 6 3.51 9.01 56.00
N LEU A 7 3.29 9.77 54.92
CA LEU A 7 4.18 10.75 54.28
C LEU A 7 4.85 10.23 53.00
N LYS A 8 4.36 10.68 51.83
CA LYS A 8 4.58 12.02 51.21
C LYS A 8 6.01 12.07 50.67
N THR A 9 6.32 12.56 49.48
CA THR A 9 5.69 13.51 48.55
C THR A 9 6.61 13.51 47.32
N GLU A 10 6.08 13.80 46.12
CA GLU A 10 6.43 14.97 45.28
C GLU A 10 7.95 15.12 45.03
N SER A 11 8.42 15.47 43.85
CA SER A 11 8.02 16.55 42.94
C SER A 11 9.05 16.47 41.79
N ASN A 12 8.91 17.00 40.59
CA ASN A 12 8.38 18.29 40.14
C ASN A 12 8.41 18.24 38.60
N GLU A 13 7.36 18.68 37.90
CA GLU A 13 7.20 20.05 37.37
C GLU A 13 8.28 20.38 36.31
N THR A 14 8.02 20.96 35.12
CA THR A 14 6.98 21.91 34.65
C THR A 14 7.22 22.12 33.12
N PHE A 15 6.18 22.29 32.28
CA PHE A 15 5.78 23.57 31.61
C PHE A 15 6.54 23.85 30.28
N PHE A 16 5.92 24.18 29.13
CA PHE A 16 5.13 25.37 28.70
C PHE A 16 4.02 24.94 27.70
N GLU A 17 2.75 25.39 27.80
CA GLU A 17 2.14 26.65 27.26
C GLU A 17 2.21 26.76 25.72
N GLU A 18 1.26 27.29 24.94
CA GLU A 18 -0.08 27.87 25.10
C GLU A 18 -0.61 27.97 23.65
N ASP A 19 -1.86 27.60 23.41
CA ASP A 19 -2.73 28.28 22.43
C ASP A 19 -4.16 27.93 22.82
N GLY A 20 -4.78 28.88 23.53
CA GLY A 20 -5.98 28.71 24.33
C GLY A 20 -7.25 28.46 23.53
N ILE A 21 -8.03 27.48 23.99
CA ILE A 21 -9.48 27.51 23.90
C ILE A 21 -10.03 27.14 25.29
N GLN A 22 -10.61 28.13 25.98
CA GLN A 22 -11.21 27.95 27.30
C GLN A 22 -12.49 27.12 27.23
N TYR A 23 -12.53 26.04 28.02
CA TYR A 23 -13.75 25.30 28.35
C TYR A 23 -14.53 26.04 29.44
N SER A 24 -15.29 27.08 29.09
CA SER A 24 -16.22 27.72 30.03
C SER A 24 -17.56 28.19 29.44
N ASP A 25 -17.87 27.91 28.17
CA ASP A 25 -19.08 28.42 27.51
C ASP A 25 -20.19 27.38 27.27
N PHE A 26 -20.28 26.32 28.07
CA PHE A 26 -21.51 25.51 28.14
C PHE A 26 -22.23 25.76 29.48
N GLU A 27 -22.70 27.00 29.64
CA GLU A 27 -23.74 27.31 30.61
C GLU A 27 -25.04 26.58 30.25
N ASN A 28 -25.55 25.84 31.24
CA ASN A 28 -26.97 25.75 31.60
C ASN A 28 -27.97 25.53 30.46
N VAL A 29 -28.09 24.27 30.02
CA VAL A 29 -29.40 23.75 29.64
C VAL A 29 -29.92 22.96 30.83
N GLU A 30 -30.82 23.58 31.60
CA GLU A 30 -31.66 22.91 32.60
C GLU A 30 -32.40 21.75 31.92
N TYR A 31 -31.96 20.52 32.18
CA TYR A 31 -32.75 19.34 31.85
C TYR A 31 -33.67 19.07 33.04
N GLU A 32 -34.85 19.69 33.00
CA GLU A 32 -35.94 19.36 33.93
C GLU A 32 -36.28 17.86 33.83
N GLY A 33 -36.49 17.28 35.01
CA GLY A 33 -36.37 15.85 35.24
C GLY A 33 -37.38 14.96 34.53
N ASP A 34 -36.93 13.74 34.27
CA ASP A 34 -37.75 12.55 34.34
C ASP A 34 -36.91 11.39 34.90
N ASP A 35 -37.20 11.06 36.16
CA ASP A 35 -37.14 9.73 36.78
C ASP A 35 -35.88 8.85 36.60
N LEU A 36 -34.97 8.92 37.58
CA LEU A 36 -33.85 7.98 37.77
C LEU A 36 -34.28 6.60 38.34
N SER A 37 -35.57 6.23 38.32
CA SER A 37 -36.04 4.91 38.80
C SER A 37 -35.84 3.73 37.81
N SER A 38 -35.30 3.96 36.61
CA SER A 38 -35.10 2.88 35.61
C SER A 38 -33.63 2.52 35.38
N PHE A 39 -32.86 2.25 36.44
CA PHE A 39 -31.78 1.26 36.36
C PHE A 39 -32.34 -0.17 36.40
N ASN A 40 -33.38 -0.42 35.62
CA ASN A 40 -33.73 -1.77 35.23
C ASN A 40 -32.84 -2.06 34.02
N LEU A 41 -31.83 -2.92 34.21
CA LEU A 41 -31.12 -3.61 33.15
C LEU A 41 -32.16 -4.37 32.33
N LYS A 42 -32.83 -3.65 31.43
CA LYS A 42 -33.72 -4.22 30.45
C LYS A 42 -32.81 -5.14 29.64
N ASN A 43 -33.01 -6.45 29.86
CA ASN A 43 -32.96 -7.44 28.80
C ASN A 43 -33.76 -6.86 27.62
N ASN A 44 -33.11 -5.98 26.86
CA ASN A 44 -33.55 -5.56 25.56
C ASN A 44 -33.43 -6.82 24.73
N HIS A 45 -34.50 -7.60 24.73
CA HIS A 45 -34.81 -8.51 23.66
C HIS A 45 -34.86 -7.64 22.40
N ARG A 46 -33.68 -7.32 21.86
CA ARG A 46 -33.52 -6.60 20.60
C ARG A 46 -34.40 -7.38 19.64
N LYS A 47 -35.42 -6.70 19.09
CA LYS A 47 -36.30 -7.31 18.11
C LYS A 47 -35.40 -7.96 17.07
N ARG A 48 -35.60 -9.27 16.86
CA ARG A 48 -34.81 -10.01 15.87
C ARG A 48 -35.00 -9.30 14.54
N THR A 49 -33.90 -8.81 13.98
CA THR A 49 -33.92 -8.25 12.64
C THR A 49 -34.18 -9.36 11.63
N ARG A 50 -34.74 -9.01 10.47
CA ARG A 50 -34.95 -9.98 9.39
C ARG A 50 -33.62 -10.69 9.09
N ASN A 51 -33.70 -12.00 8.87
CA ASN A 51 -32.53 -12.75 8.41
C ASN A 51 -32.11 -12.23 7.04
N PHE A 52 -30.80 -12.27 6.78
CA PHE A 52 -30.30 -12.03 5.43
C PHE A 52 -30.81 -13.11 4.50
N THR A 53 -31.47 -12.68 3.43
CA THR A 53 -31.82 -13.52 2.29
C THR A 53 -30.56 -13.98 1.57
N HIS A 54 -30.72 -14.95 0.67
CA HIS A 54 -29.62 -15.42 -0.15
C HIS A 54 -29.04 -14.29 -1.02
N ASN A 55 -29.91 -13.50 -1.66
CA ASN A 55 -29.48 -12.38 -2.51
C ASN A 55 -28.74 -11.30 -1.71
N GLU A 56 -29.24 -10.95 -0.53
CA GLU A 56 -28.54 -10.02 0.37
C GLU A 56 -27.19 -10.59 0.80
N SER A 57 -27.11 -11.89 1.11
CA SER A 57 -25.86 -12.55 1.49
C SER A 57 -24.82 -12.45 0.36
N ASN A 58 -25.22 -12.76 -0.88
CA ASN A 58 -24.34 -12.65 -2.04
C ASN A 58 -23.90 -11.20 -2.30
N LEU A 59 -24.83 -10.25 -2.16
CA LEU A 59 -24.53 -8.81 -2.31
C LEU A 59 -23.51 -8.34 -1.27
N ILE A 60 -23.73 -8.63 0.02
CA ILE A 60 -22.80 -8.28 1.11
C ILE A 60 -21.42 -8.84 0.81
N CYS A 61 -21.37 -10.10 0.37
CA CYS A 61 -20.14 -10.77 0.01
C CYS A 61 -19.43 -10.12 -1.18
N SER A 62 -20.14 -9.72 -2.23
CA SER A 62 -19.56 -9.04 -3.39
C SER A 62 -18.95 -7.68 -3.01
N ILE A 63 -19.66 -6.89 -2.20
CA ILE A 63 -19.17 -5.59 -1.74
C ILE A 63 -17.94 -5.77 -0.84
N LEU A 64 -17.97 -6.77 0.05
CA LEU A 64 -16.86 -7.04 0.97
C LEU A 64 -15.56 -7.38 0.25
N GLN A 65 -15.60 -8.02 -0.92
CA GLN A 65 -14.41 -8.37 -1.69
C GLN A 65 -13.52 -7.16 -1.98
N GLU A 66 -14.11 -5.98 -2.22
CA GLU A 66 -13.37 -4.73 -2.47
C GLU A 66 -12.65 -4.18 -1.22
N TYR A 67 -13.05 -4.60 -0.01
CA TYR A 67 -12.58 -4.03 1.26
C TYR A 67 -11.86 -5.07 2.15
N LEU A 68 -11.63 -6.30 1.66
CA LEU A 68 -11.06 -7.39 2.46
C LEU A 68 -9.71 -7.02 3.09
N ASP A 69 -8.82 -6.37 2.35
CA ASP A 69 -7.48 -5.99 2.83
C ASP A 69 -7.53 -5.07 4.05
N ILE A 70 -8.59 -4.27 4.18
CA ILE A 70 -8.79 -3.34 5.29
C ILE A 70 -9.52 -4.04 6.44
N VAL A 71 -10.59 -4.75 6.13
CA VAL A 71 -11.49 -5.38 7.11
C VAL A 71 -10.84 -6.57 7.82
N ASP A 72 -10.09 -7.40 7.10
CA ASP A 72 -9.38 -8.57 7.65
C ASP A 72 -7.96 -8.28 8.12
N ASN A 73 -7.53 -7.01 8.05
CA ASN A 73 -6.25 -6.60 8.60
C ASN A 73 -6.19 -6.93 10.11
N LYS A 74 -5.14 -7.62 10.56
CA LYS A 74 -4.99 -8.05 11.96
C LYS A 74 -4.43 -6.96 12.88
N LYS A 75 -3.92 -5.85 12.33
CA LYS A 75 -3.38 -4.73 13.12
C LYS A 75 -4.47 -4.02 13.91
N THR A 76 -4.12 -3.57 15.11
CA THR A 76 -5.03 -2.95 16.10
C THR A 76 -4.59 -1.54 16.52
N ASP A 77 -3.89 -0.83 15.65
CA ASP A 77 -3.52 0.58 15.85
C ASP A 77 -4.71 1.52 15.62
N GLN A 78 -4.67 2.71 16.22
CA GLN A 78 -5.74 3.71 16.15
C GLN A 78 -6.10 4.08 14.70
N LYS A 79 -5.08 4.24 13.85
CA LYS A 79 -5.26 4.56 12.42
C LYS A 79 -5.94 3.41 11.67
N THR A 80 -5.49 2.17 11.83
CA THR A 80 -6.15 1.01 11.21
C THR A 80 -7.57 0.81 11.73
N ASN A 81 -7.82 1.03 13.01
CA ASN A 81 -9.18 0.92 13.57
C ASN A 81 -10.12 1.96 12.97
N TYR A 82 -9.65 3.21 12.81
CA TYR A 82 -10.40 4.25 12.11
C TYR A 82 -10.70 3.86 10.65
N LEU A 83 -9.70 3.34 9.92
CA LEU A 83 -9.88 2.89 8.53
C LEU A 83 -10.88 1.73 8.41
N LYS A 84 -10.84 0.76 9.33
CA LYS A 84 -11.83 -0.32 9.40
C LYS A 84 -13.23 0.20 9.65
N SER A 85 -13.40 1.12 10.61
CA SER A 85 -14.70 1.74 10.89
C SER A 85 -15.23 2.47 9.65
N LYS A 86 -14.37 3.24 8.97
CA LYS A 86 -14.73 3.92 7.72
C LYS A 86 -15.12 2.92 6.63
N ALA A 87 -14.35 1.84 6.44
CA ALA A 87 -14.68 0.80 5.48
C ALA A 87 -16.04 0.16 5.76
N TRP A 88 -16.35 -0.16 7.02
CA TRP A 88 -17.65 -0.70 7.41
C TRP A 88 -18.81 0.28 7.14
N SER A 89 -18.60 1.58 7.35
CA SER A 89 -19.59 2.60 6.98
C SER A 89 -19.83 2.64 5.47
N GLU A 90 -18.77 2.58 4.66
CA GLU A 90 -18.87 2.58 3.19
C GLU A 90 -19.55 1.31 2.66
N ILE A 91 -19.20 0.14 3.20
CA ILE A 91 -19.86 -1.15 2.88
C ILE A 91 -21.34 -1.06 3.20
N THR A 92 -21.69 -0.48 4.36
CA THR A 92 -23.07 -0.32 4.80
C THR A 92 -23.84 0.59 3.86
N ARG A 93 -23.26 1.74 3.48
CA ARG A 93 -23.86 2.65 2.52
C ARG A 93 -24.11 1.93 1.19
N LYS A 94 -23.07 1.31 0.61
CA LYS A 94 -23.19 0.54 -0.64
C LYS A 94 -24.29 -0.53 -0.54
N PHE A 95 -24.34 -1.29 0.54
CA PHE A 95 -25.37 -2.32 0.72
C PHE A 95 -26.78 -1.70 0.76
N ASN A 96 -26.98 -0.70 1.61
CA ASN A 96 -28.28 -0.05 1.78
C ASN A 96 -28.74 0.64 0.49
N ASP A 97 -27.82 1.23 -0.30
CA ASP A 97 -28.15 1.84 -1.61
C ASP A 97 -28.69 0.81 -2.62
N HIS A 98 -28.28 -0.46 -2.50
CA HIS A 98 -28.71 -1.54 -3.39
C HIS A 98 -29.96 -2.28 -2.89
N THR A 99 -30.33 -2.12 -1.62
CA THR A 99 -31.47 -2.80 -1.01
C THR A 99 -32.59 -1.82 -0.68
N LYS A 100 -33.78 -2.05 -1.22
CA LYS A 100 -34.95 -1.18 -0.98
C LYS A 100 -35.76 -1.54 0.26
N ASP A 101 -35.45 -2.66 0.90
CA ASP A 101 -36.31 -3.27 1.92
C ASP A 101 -36.07 -2.70 3.33
N GLU A 102 -34.87 -2.93 3.87
CA GLU A 102 -34.54 -2.65 5.26
C GLU A 102 -33.07 -2.25 5.36
N GLU A 103 -32.82 -1.06 5.87
CA GLU A 103 -31.47 -0.58 6.10
C GLU A 103 -30.77 -1.41 7.18
N ARG A 104 -29.50 -1.74 6.92
CA ARG A 104 -28.63 -2.43 7.87
C ARG A 104 -27.66 -1.44 8.47
N THR A 105 -27.25 -1.76 9.69
CA THR A 105 -26.20 -1.05 10.41
C THR A 105 -24.84 -1.70 10.17
N PRO A 106 -23.73 -0.95 10.33
CA PRO A 106 -22.38 -1.52 10.21
C PRO A 106 -22.13 -2.70 11.16
N SER A 107 -22.73 -2.67 12.35
CA SER A 107 -22.63 -3.75 13.34
C SER A 107 -23.27 -5.06 12.86
N GLN A 108 -24.42 -4.98 12.19
CA GLN A 108 -25.10 -6.15 11.63
C GLN A 108 -24.31 -6.79 10.49
N LEU A 109 -23.77 -5.98 9.57
CA LEU A 109 -22.94 -6.47 8.47
C LEU A 109 -21.62 -7.08 8.97
N LYS A 110 -21.00 -6.48 9.98
CA LYS A 110 -19.82 -7.05 10.64
C LYS A 110 -20.14 -8.39 11.30
N THR A 111 -21.26 -8.47 12.02
CA THR A 111 -21.71 -9.72 12.66
C THR A 111 -21.99 -10.82 11.63
N PHE A 112 -22.64 -10.46 10.51
CA PHE A 112 -22.84 -11.35 9.38
C PHE A 112 -21.50 -11.91 8.87
N TYR A 113 -20.53 -11.03 8.62
CA TYR A 113 -19.21 -11.44 8.10
C TYR A 113 -18.44 -12.34 9.08
N ASP A 114 -18.46 -12.03 10.37
CA ASP A 114 -17.79 -12.85 11.38
C ASP A 114 -18.44 -14.25 11.49
N ASN A 115 -19.78 -14.32 11.44
CA ASN A 115 -20.50 -15.58 11.42
C ASN A 115 -20.20 -16.38 10.15
N TYR A 116 -20.13 -15.69 9.03
CA TYR A 116 -19.78 -16.27 7.73
C TYR A 116 -18.37 -16.87 7.75
N LYS A 117 -17.36 -16.15 8.28
CA LYS A 117 -15.99 -16.68 8.47
C LYS A 117 -15.96 -17.93 9.35
N ARG A 118 -16.65 -17.89 10.50
CA ARG A 118 -16.74 -19.04 11.41
C ARG A 118 -17.39 -20.25 10.75
N LYS A 119 -18.48 -20.04 10.03
CA LYS A 119 -19.19 -21.11 9.29
C LYS A 119 -18.26 -21.75 8.27
N ARG A 120 -17.53 -20.95 7.49
CA ARG A 120 -16.58 -21.46 6.50
C ARG A 120 -15.44 -22.25 7.11
N LYS A 121 -14.87 -21.77 8.22
CA LYS A 121 -13.81 -22.48 8.93
C LYS A 121 -14.28 -23.88 9.37
N ARG A 122 -15.47 -23.99 9.97
CA ARG A 122 -16.05 -25.28 10.40
C ARG A 122 -16.29 -26.24 9.25
N LEU A 123 -16.84 -25.75 8.13
CA LEU A 123 -17.07 -26.59 6.94
C LEU A 123 -15.76 -27.14 6.37
N MET A 124 -14.71 -26.32 6.36
CA MET A 124 -13.37 -26.76 5.93
C MET A 124 -12.75 -27.79 6.86
N GLU A 125 -12.95 -27.66 8.18
CA GLU A 125 -12.43 -28.59 9.19
C GLU A 125 -13.17 -29.95 9.16
N ASN A 126 -14.48 -29.93 8.92
CA ASN A 126 -15.31 -31.14 8.92
C ASN A 126 -15.35 -31.88 7.57
N GLY A 127 -14.68 -31.36 6.53
CA GLY A 127 -14.69 -31.94 5.18
C GLY A 127 -16.05 -31.90 4.48
N GLU A 128 -17.01 -31.12 4.99
CA GLU A 128 -18.35 -31.00 4.43
C GLU A 128 -18.30 -30.14 3.15
N CYS A 129 -18.96 -30.62 2.09
CA CYS A 129 -19.16 -29.82 0.88
C CYS A 129 -20.07 -28.63 1.21
N ILE A 130 -19.63 -27.43 0.82
CA ILE A 130 -20.39 -26.20 1.00
C ILE A 130 -21.66 -26.33 0.15
N ASP A 131 -22.84 -26.30 0.77
CA ASP A 131 -24.14 -26.26 0.09
C ASP A 131 -24.12 -25.11 -0.95
N SER A 132 -24.44 -25.47 -2.19
CA SER A 132 -24.49 -24.62 -3.38
C SER A 132 -25.41 -23.39 -3.24
N HIS A 133 -26.26 -23.32 -2.22
CA HIS A 133 -27.21 -22.22 -1.97
C HIS A 133 -26.66 -21.06 -1.12
N ASN A 134 -25.35 -20.99 -0.85
CA ASN A 134 -24.73 -19.80 -0.23
C ASN A 134 -23.33 -19.57 -0.80
N HIS A 135 -23.27 -19.58 -2.13
CA HIS A 135 -22.06 -19.38 -2.88
C HIS A 135 -21.61 -17.91 -2.79
N PHE A 136 -20.88 -17.60 -1.73
CA PHE A 136 -19.54 -17.12 -2.03
C PHE A 136 -18.97 -18.26 -2.87
N GLU A 137 -18.81 -18.04 -4.16
CA GLU A 137 -17.74 -18.72 -4.85
C GLU A 137 -16.59 -18.68 -3.87
N LYS A 138 -16.24 -19.84 -3.30
CA LYS A 138 -14.86 -20.10 -2.96
C LYS A 138 -14.18 -19.62 -4.23
N PRO A 139 -13.51 -18.47 -4.25
CA PRO A 139 -13.23 -17.78 -5.50
C PRO A 139 -12.60 -18.84 -6.39
N SER A 140 -13.34 -19.14 -7.45
CA SER A 140 -13.41 -20.43 -8.15
C SER A 140 -12.04 -20.94 -8.51
N ILE A 141 -11.33 -21.69 -7.66
CA ILE A 141 -9.91 -21.93 -7.95
C ILE A 141 -9.13 -20.58 -8.11
N ASP A 142 -9.75 -19.41 -7.94
CA ASP A 142 -9.52 -18.09 -8.54
C ASP A 142 -9.11 -17.05 -7.50
N ILE A 143 -8.95 -17.34 -6.20
CA ILE A 143 -8.04 -16.52 -5.36
C ILE A 143 -6.66 -17.15 -5.30
N LEU A 144 -6.54 -18.49 -5.33
CA LEU A 144 -5.25 -19.10 -5.63
C LEU A 144 -4.90 -18.88 -7.10
N THR A 145 -5.88 -18.82 -8.01
CA THR A 145 -5.65 -18.45 -9.42
C THR A 145 -5.76 -16.95 -9.66
N HIS A 146 -6.27 -16.07 -8.78
CA HIS A 146 -6.07 -14.61 -8.90
C HIS A 146 -4.79 -14.19 -8.19
N GLN A 147 -4.46 -14.69 -7.00
CA GLN A 147 -3.11 -14.52 -6.45
C GLN A 147 -2.08 -15.21 -7.35
N ALA A 148 -2.36 -16.37 -7.94
CA ALA A 148 -1.46 -16.95 -8.95
C ALA A 148 -1.61 -16.30 -10.32
N LYS A 149 -2.74 -15.76 -10.80
CA LYS A 149 -2.83 -15.01 -12.08
C LYS A 149 -2.20 -13.64 -11.94
N VAL A 150 -2.36 -12.95 -10.80
CA VAL A 150 -1.68 -11.70 -10.43
C VAL A 150 -0.21 -12.00 -10.21
N PHE A 151 0.17 -13.03 -9.46
CA PHE A 151 1.57 -13.43 -9.33
C PHE A 151 2.16 -13.90 -10.68
N MET A 152 1.40 -14.59 -11.53
CA MET A 152 1.83 -15.02 -12.87
C MET A 152 1.80 -13.87 -13.88
N SER A 153 0.92 -12.86 -13.73
CA SER A 153 0.87 -11.67 -14.58
C SER A 153 1.92 -10.67 -14.16
N GLU A 154 2.09 -10.40 -12.86
CA GLU A 154 3.21 -9.67 -12.28
C GLU A 154 4.52 -10.37 -12.62
N ARG A 155 4.63 -11.71 -12.50
CA ARG A 155 5.82 -12.46 -12.94
C ARG A 155 5.98 -12.42 -14.45
N SER A 156 4.91 -12.44 -15.25
CA SER A 156 4.95 -12.27 -16.70
C SER A 156 5.40 -10.87 -17.10
N GLU A 157 4.95 -9.84 -16.39
CA GLU A 157 5.34 -8.44 -16.54
C GLU A 157 6.76 -8.22 -16.07
N THR A 158 7.17 -8.86 -14.98
CA THR A 158 8.55 -8.85 -14.49
C THR A 158 9.46 -9.59 -15.47
N LEU A 159 9.01 -10.69 -16.09
CA LEU A 159 9.75 -11.40 -17.14
C LEU A 159 9.83 -10.57 -18.42
N LYS A 160 8.74 -9.89 -18.81
CA LYS A 160 8.73 -8.94 -19.94
C LYS A 160 9.66 -7.76 -19.66
N LYS A 161 9.60 -7.19 -18.46
CA LYS A 161 10.47 -6.09 -18.01
C LYS A 161 11.92 -6.52 -17.94
N ASN A 162 12.22 -7.68 -17.35
CA ASN A 162 13.57 -8.24 -17.31
C ASN A 162 14.09 -8.58 -18.71
N TYR A 163 13.24 -9.07 -19.61
CA TYR A 163 13.61 -9.32 -21.01
C TYR A 163 13.89 -8.02 -21.76
N ILE A 164 13.06 -6.99 -21.56
CA ILE A 164 13.24 -5.64 -22.11
C ILE A 164 14.51 -5.01 -21.53
N ASP A 165 14.78 -5.16 -20.23
CA ASP A 165 15.97 -4.66 -19.55
C ASP A 165 17.23 -5.40 -20.01
N GLU A 166 17.19 -6.73 -20.17
CA GLU A 166 18.26 -7.53 -20.78
C GLU A 166 18.54 -7.08 -22.22
N TYR A 167 17.49 -6.85 -23.01
CA TYR A 167 17.60 -6.38 -24.37
C TYR A 167 18.21 -4.97 -24.44
N HIS A 168 17.74 -4.04 -23.60
CA HIS A 168 18.31 -2.70 -23.50
C HIS A 168 19.75 -2.73 -23.02
N LYS A 169 20.08 -3.56 -22.03
CA LYS A 169 21.44 -3.73 -21.52
C LYS A 169 22.39 -4.26 -22.60
N LYS A 170 21.99 -5.28 -23.34
CA LYS A 170 22.77 -5.80 -24.49
C LYS A 170 22.93 -4.76 -25.60
N ARG A 171 21.87 -3.98 -25.88
CA ARG A 171 21.91 -2.92 -26.90
C ARG A 171 22.82 -1.77 -26.49
N ILE A 172 22.78 -1.35 -25.22
CA ILE A 172 23.69 -0.34 -24.66
C ILE A 172 25.13 -0.84 -24.76
N GLN A 173 25.42 -2.08 -24.36
CA GLN A 173 26.76 -2.67 -24.48
C GLN A 173 27.27 -2.71 -25.94
N LEU A 174 26.40 -3.01 -26.91
CA LEU A 174 26.75 -2.97 -28.32
C LEU A 174 27.07 -1.55 -28.80
N VAL A 175 26.28 -0.57 -28.38
CA VAL A 175 26.51 0.85 -28.70
C VAL A 175 27.81 1.35 -28.07
N ASP A 176 28.07 1.03 -26.79
CA ASP A 176 29.31 1.40 -26.11
C ASP A 176 30.53 0.80 -26.82
N LYS A 177 30.45 -0.48 -27.22
CA LYS A 177 31.52 -1.13 -27.99
C LYS A 177 31.75 -0.45 -29.34
N GLU A 178 30.71 0.03 -29.99
CA GLU A 178 30.82 0.75 -31.26
C GLU A 178 31.40 2.15 -31.07
N ILE A 179 31.00 2.86 -30.01
CA ILE A 179 31.60 4.14 -29.60
C ILE A 179 33.10 3.98 -29.34
N GLU A 180 33.52 2.94 -28.62
CA GLU A 180 34.93 2.69 -28.34
C GLU A 180 35.74 2.41 -29.61
N LYS A 181 35.18 1.68 -30.59
CA LYS A 181 35.84 1.52 -31.89
C LYS A 181 36.00 2.86 -32.61
N VAL A 182 34.97 3.69 -32.61
CA VAL A 182 35.01 5.01 -33.26
C VAL A 182 36.03 5.92 -32.59
N LYS A 183 36.08 5.93 -31.25
CA LYS A 183 37.11 6.66 -30.49
C LYS A 183 38.51 6.19 -30.85
N ALA A 184 38.76 4.87 -30.82
CA ALA A 184 40.06 4.30 -31.18
C ALA A 184 40.48 4.66 -32.62
N ALA A 185 39.54 4.61 -33.57
CA ALA A 185 39.81 5.03 -34.95
C ALA A 185 40.16 6.52 -35.05
N THR A 186 39.46 7.37 -34.30
CA THR A 186 39.70 8.83 -34.27
C THR A 186 41.07 9.14 -33.65
N GLU A 187 41.44 8.46 -32.56
CA GLU A 187 42.75 8.58 -31.93
C GLU A 187 43.89 8.13 -32.87
N GLN A 188 43.68 7.04 -33.61
CA GLN A 188 44.64 6.59 -34.61
C GLN A 188 44.80 7.61 -35.74
N GLN A 189 43.70 8.18 -36.24
CA GLN A 189 43.76 9.24 -37.24
C GLN A 189 44.51 10.47 -36.71
N HIS A 190 44.24 10.89 -35.48
CA HIS A 190 44.93 12.02 -34.86
C HIS A 190 46.44 11.75 -34.70
N ARG A 191 46.81 10.53 -34.27
CA ARG A 191 48.22 10.12 -34.17
C ARG A 191 48.93 10.16 -35.54
N LEU A 192 48.28 9.69 -36.59
CA LEU A 192 48.82 9.75 -37.95
C LEU A 192 49.02 11.20 -38.41
N PHE A 193 48.07 12.07 -38.09
CA PHE A 193 48.17 13.50 -38.40
C PHE A 193 49.40 14.14 -37.72
N LEU A 194 49.59 13.92 -36.42
CA LEU A 194 50.75 14.46 -35.68
C LEU A 194 52.08 13.94 -36.23
N LEU A 195 52.16 12.65 -36.59
CA LEU A 195 53.38 12.09 -37.21
C LEU A 195 53.69 12.71 -38.57
N GLN A 196 52.65 13.06 -39.33
CA GLN A 196 52.82 13.73 -40.61
C GLN A 196 53.31 15.18 -40.44
N GLU A 197 52.79 15.88 -39.42
CA GLU A 197 53.27 17.20 -39.04
C GLU A 197 54.74 17.18 -38.61
N GLU A 198 55.13 16.24 -37.75
CA GLU A 198 56.51 16.09 -37.28
C GLU A 198 57.49 15.83 -38.44
N LYS A 199 57.11 14.96 -39.39
CA LYS A 199 57.91 14.70 -40.60
C LYS A 199 58.11 15.97 -41.43
N LEU A 200 57.06 16.78 -41.61
CA LEU A 200 57.14 18.03 -42.37
C LEU A 200 58.06 19.04 -41.67
N LEU A 201 57.99 19.14 -40.35
CA LEU A 201 58.86 20.03 -39.57
C LEU A 201 60.34 19.64 -39.70
N LEU A 202 60.65 18.35 -39.65
CA LEU A 202 62.01 17.84 -39.87
C LEU A 202 62.51 18.14 -41.29
N GLU A 203 61.67 17.96 -42.30
CA GLU A 203 62.02 18.28 -43.68
C GLU A 203 62.30 19.78 -43.86
N ILE A 204 61.47 20.64 -43.27
CA ILE A 204 61.70 22.09 -43.26
C ILE A 204 63.03 22.42 -42.56
N GLN A 205 63.35 21.75 -41.45
CA GLN A 205 64.61 21.96 -40.72
C GLN A 205 65.82 21.55 -41.56
N GLU A 206 65.76 20.41 -42.25
CA GLU A 206 66.83 19.99 -43.17
C GLU A 206 67.02 21.00 -44.30
N ILE A 207 65.93 21.49 -44.90
CA ILE A 207 66.01 22.51 -45.96
C ILE A 207 66.67 23.79 -45.43
N LYS A 208 66.30 24.24 -44.23
CA LYS A 208 66.90 25.41 -43.59
C LYS A 208 68.41 25.24 -43.37
N GLU A 209 68.85 24.08 -42.85
CA GLU A 209 70.27 23.80 -42.66
C GLU A 209 71.04 23.75 -43.99
N ARG A 210 70.45 23.14 -45.04
CA ARG A 210 71.05 23.13 -46.38
C ARG A 210 71.20 24.55 -46.96
N LEU A 211 70.24 25.44 -46.74
CA LEU A 211 70.32 26.83 -47.19
C LEU A 211 71.37 27.62 -46.40
N LYS A 212 71.41 27.46 -45.08
CA LYS A 212 72.41 28.09 -44.21
C LYS A 212 73.84 27.74 -44.62
N ASN A 213 74.10 26.46 -44.90
CA ASN A 213 75.41 25.98 -45.35
C ASN A 213 75.82 26.46 -46.75
N ARG A 214 74.84 26.89 -47.59
CA ARG A 214 75.11 27.50 -48.90
C ARG A 214 75.37 29.00 -48.83
N SER A 215 74.90 29.70 -47.79
CA SER A 215 75.22 31.13 -47.57
C SER A 215 76.55 31.36 -46.88
N THR A 216 77.17 30.32 -46.33
CA THR A 216 78.48 30.37 -45.65
C THR A 216 79.66 29.88 -46.51
N ASN A 217 79.40 29.44 -47.74
CA ASN A 217 80.42 29.19 -48.79
C ASN A 217 80.32 30.27 -49.85
#